data_AF-A0A702ZY55-F1
#
_entry.id   AF-A0A702ZY55-F1
#
_cell.length_a   1.000
_cell.length_b   1.000
_cell.length_c   1.000
_cell.angle_alpha   90.00
_cell.angle_beta   90.00
_cell.angle_gamma   90.00
#
_symmetry.space_group_name_H-M   'P 1'
#
loop_
_entity.id
_entity.type
_entity.pdbx_description
1 polymer ?
#
loop_
_entity_poly.entity_id
_entity_poly.type
_entity_poly.pdbx_seq_one_letter_code
_entity_poly.pdbx_strand_id
1 'polypeptide(L)'
;MPNTIHYPHVIPFISQGKINAIKSTFGNNLSDRECYGIYIWSQKASSAIYPLLQQLEVTLRNSIDKEATKLIGQKWWDNVYTDTSKSKHGDFIHNINKAKRRYENEFKKKNPSMANTKIIAPHDDIIAHTDFYTWQAVLSDAFHTQSRSEASRALWPRLTYRVLKGLDRSKDEGTARIDFLNELNEIRNYRNRLSHNDCIWIKIHSKNLQSAVETIREKINKIEGLIKTINPQVHLSLTKWGSFYHAKRICSQKEAELHLGKGIINSTTDEMNTILDQLYALTADGKLTGVVKRNTNNIAFHKF
;
A
#
# COMPACT_ATOMS: atom_id res chain seq x y z
N MET A 1 -5.31 -20.08 18.23
CA MET A 1 -4.74 -20.93 17.15
C MET A 1 -5.35 -22.33 17.19
N PRO A 2 -5.65 -22.97 16.05
CA PRO A 2 -6.19 -24.33 16.04
C PRO A 2 -5.22 -25.36 16.65
N ASN A 3 -5.69 -26.16 17.60
CA ASN A 3 -4.93 -27.30 18.18
C ASN A 3 -5.04 -28.57 17.31
N THR A 4 -6.00 -28.61 16.39
CA THR A 4 -6.34 -29.78 15.56
C THR A 4 -5.44 -29.97 14.35
N ILE A 5 -4.49 -29.06 14.11
CA ILE A 5 -3.58 -29.08 12.97
C ILE A 5 -2.24 -29.71 13.37
N HIS A 6 -1.74 -30.64 12.56
CA HIS A 6 -0.39 -31.19 12.69
C HIS A 6 0.64 -30.28 11.99
N TYR A 7 1.07 -29.22 12.69
CA TYR A 7 1.97 -28.18 12.14
C TYR A 7 3.29 -28.67 11.53
N PRO A 8 3.94 -29.76 12.00
CA PRO A 8 5.13 -30.29 11.35
C PRO A 8 4.93 -30.69 9.89
N HIS A 9 3.70 -30.98 9.45
CA HIS A 9 3.38 -31.26 8.05
C HIS A 9 3.13 -29.99 7.22
N VAL A 10 2.96 -28.84 7.86
CA VAL A 10 2.64 -27.57 7.19
C VAL A 10 3.89 -26.70 7.03
N ILE A 11 4.76 -26.68 8.05
CA ILE A 11 5.96 -25.84 8.08
C ILE A 11 6.90 -26.04 6.88
N PRO A 12 7.13 -27.26 6.36
CA PRO A 12 8.00 -27.47 5.20
C PRO A 12 7.57 -26.72 3.92
N PHE A 13 6.31 -26.26 3.84
CA PHE A 13 5.80 -25.48 2.72
C PHE A 13 6.05 -23.97 2.85
N ILE A 14 6.67 -23.53 3.95
CA ILE A 14 7.14 -22.16 4.13
C ILE A 14 8.65 -22.15 3.93
N SER A 15 9.15 -21.22 3.13
CA SER A 15 10.59 -21.11 2.88
C SER A 15 11.39 -21.03 4.20
N GLN A 16 12.51 -21.75 4.26
CA GLN A 16 13.38 -21.76 5.44
C GLN A 16 13.84 -20.34 5.82
N GLY A 17 14.13 -19.49 4.82
CA GLY A 17 14.50 -18.10 5.05
C GLY A 17 13.43 -17.29 5.79
N LYS A 18 12.14 -17.54 5.54
CA LYS A 18 11.03 -16.89 6.25
C LYS A 18 10.92 -17.39 7.69
N ILE A 19 11.03 -18.71 7.91
CA ILE A 19 11.01 -19.30 9.26
C ILE A 19 12.18 -18.78 10.09
N ASN A 20 13.39 -18.73 9.51
CA ASN A 20 14.57 -18.20 10.17
C ASN A 20 14.39 -16.72 10.54
N ALA A 21 13.81 -15.90 9.65
CA ALA A 21 13.53 -14.51 9.94
C ALA A 21 12.46 -14.32 11.04
N ILE A 22 11.50 -15.24 11.15
CA ILE A 22 10.54 -15.25 12.26
C ILE A 22 11.27 -15.57 13.56
N LYS A 23 12.03 -16.67 13.60
CA LYS A 23 12.76 -17.08 14.81
C LYS A 23 13.78 -16.02 15.25
N SER A 24 14.49 -15.39 14.32
CA SER A 24 15.48 -14.36 14.65
C SER A 24 14.86 -13.09 15.23
N THR A 25 13.64 -12.72 14.83
CA THR A 25 12.95 -11.52 15.34
C THR A 25 12.10 -11.80 16.56
N PHE A 26 11.41 -12.94 16.64
CA PHE A 26 10.40 -13.20 17.66
C PHE A 26 10.83 -14.25 18.71
N GLY A 27 11.96 -14.92 18.51
CA GLY A 27 12.57 -15.87 19.45
C GLY A 27 12.92 -17.20 18.81
N ASN A 28 14.11 -17.72 19.11
CA ASN A 28 14.59 -19.00 18.54
C ASN A 28 13.84 -20.23 19.06
N ASN A 29 13.19 -20.10 20.22
CA ASN A 29 12.48 -21.19 20.89
C ASN A 29 11.01 -21.33 20.45
N LEU A 30 10.57 -20.56 19.45
CA LEU A 30 9.20 -20.67 18.94
C LEU A 30 8.94 -22.06 18.37
N SER A 31 7.82 -22.64 18.78
CA SER A 31 7.29 -23.87 18.20
C SER A 31 6.89 -23.67 16.74
N ASP A 32 6.77 -24.77 15.99
CA ASP A 32 6.25 -24.77 14.62
C ASP A 32 4.88 -24.07 14.53
N ARG A 33 4.02 -24.34 15.51
CA ARG A 33 2.71 -23.71 15.63
C ARG A 33 2.81 -22.19 15.76
N GLU A 34 3.68 -21.69 16.63
CA GLU A 34 3.86 -20.24 16.82
C GLU A 34 4.51 -19.59 15.60
N CYS A 35 5.48 -20.26 14.96
CA CYS A 35 6.07 -19.79 13.71
C CYS A 35 4.99 -19.64 12.63
N TYR A 36 4.10 -20.63 12.49
CA TYR A 36 2.97 -20.56 11.57
C TYR A 36 1.98 -19.45 11.96
N GLY A 37 1.72 -19.26 13.25
CA GLY A 37 0.88 -18.15 13.75
C GLY A 37 1.40 -16.77 13.34
N ILE A 38 2.70 -16.50 13.54
CA ILE A 38 3.35 -15.26 13.09
C ILE A 38 3.32 -15.13 11.57
N TYR A 39 3.51 -16.24 10.84
CA TYR A 39 3.41 -16.25 9.39
C TYR A 39 2.02 -15.79 8.93
N ILE A 40 0.95 -16.39 9.46
CA ILE A 40 -0.44 -16.01 9.15
C ILE A 40 -0.73 -14.56 9.53
N TRP A 41 -0.30 -14.12 10.72
CA TRP A 41 -0.43 -12.72 11.12
C TRP A 41 0.25 -11.79 10.11
N SER A 42 1.46 -12.12 9.66
CA SER A 42 2.19 -11.31 8.69
C SER A 42 1.46 -11.20 7.34
N GLN A 43 0.75 -12.25 6.91
CA GLN A 43 -0.09 -12.21 5.72
C GLN A 43 -1.32 -11.32 5.92
N LYS A 44 -2.02 -11.44 7.07
CA LYS A 44 -3.15 -10.58 7.40
C LYS A 44 -2.74 -9.11 7.51
N ALA A 45 -1.59 -8.83 8.12
CA ALA A 45 -1.04 -7.49 8.21
C ALA A 45 -0.65 -6.92 6.83
N SER A 46 0.01 -7.69 5.96
CA SER A 46 0.23 -7.31 4.55
C SER A 46 -1.08 -6.93 3.86
N SER A 47 -2.10 -7.78 4.00
CA SER A 47 -3.43 -7.57 3.41
C SER A 47 -4.09 -6.28 3.91
N ALA A 48 -3.97 -5.98 5.21
CA ALA A 48 -4.54 -4.75 5.79
C ALA A 48 -3.82 -3.46 5.35
N ILE A 49 -2.54 -3.54 4.98
CA ILE A 49 -1.75 -2.39 4.48
C ILE A 49 -1.98 -2.15 2.99
N TYR A 50 -2.23 -3.20 2.21
CA TYR A 50 -2.29 -3.14 0.75
C TYR A 50 -3.31 -2.11 0.21
N PRO A 51 -4.54 -1.99 0.75
CA PRO A 51 -5.48 -0.95 0.32
C PRO A 51 -4.94 0.47 0.53
N LEU A 52 -4.15 0.74 1.58
CA LEU A 52 -3.57 2.06 1.81
C LEU A 52 -2.51 2.41 0.76
N LEU A 53 -1.70 1.42 0.35
CA LEU A 53 -0.72 1.58 -0.71
C LEU A 53 -1.39 1.85 -2.07
N GLN A 54 -2.48 1.14 -2.36
CA GLN A 54 -3.27 1.37 -3.57
C GLN A 54 -3.89 2.78 -3.57
N GLN A 55 -4.41 3.23 -2.43
CA GLN A 55 -4.94 4.59 -2.30
C GLN A 55 -3.86 5.65 -2.49
N LEU A 56 -2.66 5.44 -1.94
CA LEU A 56 -1.52 6.34 -2.17
C LEU A 56 -1.17 6.43 -3.66
N GLU A 57 -1.03 5.29 -4.34
CA GLU A 57 -0.67 5.23 -5.76
C GLU A 57 -1.71 5.92 -6.64
N VAL A 58 -2.99 5.59 -6.48
CA VAL A 58 -4.09 6.17 -7.26
C VAL A 58 -4.24 7.66 -6.98
N THR A 59 -4.13 8.07 -5.72
CA THR A 59 -4.26 9.48 -5.33
C THR A 59 -3.11 10.32 -5.90
N LEU A 60 -1.87 9.82 -5.85
CA LEU A 60 -0.72 10.49 -6.43
C LEU A 60 -0.87 10.63 -7.95
N ARG A 61 -1.08 9.51 -8.64
CA ARG A 61 -1.24 9.42 -10.08
C ARG A 61 -2.30 10.40 -10.59
N ASN A 62 -3.51 10.29 -10.04
CA ASN A 62 -4.63 11.07 -10.51
C ASN A 62 -4.48 12.55 -10.15
N SER A 63 -3.74 12.89 -9.09
CA SER A 63 -3.46 14.29 -8.76
C SER A 63 -2.45 14.91 -9.73
N ILE A 64 -1.39 14.18 -10.09
CA ILE A 64 -0.41 14.62 -11.10
C ILE A 64 -1.11 14.77 -12.44
N ASP A 65 -1.77 13.71 -12.90
CA ASP A 65 -2.37 13.69 -14.23
C ASP A 65 -3.43 14.77 -14.42
N LYS A 66 -4.34 14.94 -13.44
CA LYS A 66 -5.37 15.98 -13.49
C LYS A 66 -4.78 17.38 -13.68
N GLU A 67 -3.70 17.71 -12.97
CA GLU A 67 -3.11 19.05 -13.05
C GLU A 67 -2.19 19.20 -14.27
N ALA A 68 -1.51 18.13 -14.69
CA ALA A 68 -0.71 18.12 -15.92
C ALA A 68 -1.59 18.24 -17.18
N THR A 69 -2.72 17.53 -17.23
CA THR A 69 -3.70 17.61 -18.31
C THR A 69 -4.31 19.00 -18.43
N LYS A 70 -4.54 19.71 -17.31
CA LYS A 70 -4.98 21.13 -17.35
C LYS A 70 -3.90 22.08 -17.90
N LEU A 71 -2.62 21.77 -17.67
CA LEU A 71 -1.51 22.62 -18.07
C LEU A 71 -1.13 22.41 -19.55
N ILE A 72 -0.97 21.16 -19.95
CA ILE A 72 -0.35 20.76 -21.23
C ILE A 72 -1.39 20.14 -22.20
N GLY A 73 -2.48 19.60 -21.66
CA GLY A 73 -3.52 18.90 -22.43
C GLY A 73 -3.45 17.38 -22.29
N GLN A 74 -4.36 16.70 -23.01
CA GLN A 74 -4.40 15.24 -23.05
C GLN A 74 -3.08 14.67 -23.59
N LYS A 75 -2.66 13.53 -23.03
CA LYS A 75 -1.37 12.88 -23.35
C LYS A 75 -0.18 13.82 -23.17
N TRP A 76 -0.22 14.66 -22.14
CA TRP A 76 0.80 15.66 -21.81
C TRP A 76 2.24 15.13 -21.81
N TRP A 77 2.45 13.85 -21.50
CA TRP A 77 3.75 13.18 -21.55
C TRP A 77 4.42 13.22 -22.93
N ASP A 78 3.69 13.46 -24.01
CA ASP A 78 4.25 13.61 -25.36
C ASP A 78 4.87 15.01 -25.57
N ASN A 79 4.55 15.99 -24.72
CA ASN A 79 4.98 17.39 -24.83
C ASN A 79 5.63 17.94 -23.55
N VAL A 80 5.79 17.12 -22.51
CA VAL A 80 6.34 17.56 -21.22
C VAL A 80 7.81 17.95 -21.36
N TYR A 81 8.20 19.03 -20.70
CA TYR A 81 9.62 19.39 -20.59
C TYR A 81 10.39 18.27 -19.89
N THR A 82 11.58 17.95 -20.40
CA THR A 82 12.48 16.97 -19.80
C THR A 82 13.91 17.45 -19.96
N ASP A 83 14.60 17.68 -18.83
CA ASP A 83 16.03 17.96 -18.79
C ASP A 83 16.82 16.64 -18.95
N THR A 84 17.37 16.42 -20.15
CA THR A 84 18.12 15.20 -20.48
C THR A 84 19.50 15.13 -19.83
N SER A 85 19.97 16.21 -19.19
CA SER A 85 21.22 16.20 -18.43
C SER A 85 21.08 15.50 -17.07
N LYS A 86 19.84 15.34 -16.56
CA LYS A 86 19.58 14.73 -15.25
C LYS A 86 19.62 13.21 -15.33
N SER A 87 20.02 12.57 -14.23
CA SER A 87 19.98 11.11 -14.12
C SER A 87 18.53 10.62 -14.17
N LYS A 88 18.31 9.46 -14.80
CA LYS A 88 16.98 8.81 -14.90
C LYS A 88 15.89 9.70 -15.55
N HIS A 89 16.26 10.74 -16.30
CA HIS A 89 15.32 11.63 -17.00
C HIS A 89 14.34 10.86 -17.92
N GLY A 90 14.80 9.74 -18.50
CA GLY A 90 14.01 8.91 -19.41
C GLY A 90 13.06 7.92 -18.74
N ASP A 91 13.13 7.70 -17.42
CA ASP A 91 12.41 6.60 -16.77
C ASP A 91 10.89 6.75 -16.87
N PHE A 92 10.37 7.97 -16.65
CA PHE A 92 8.94 8.25 -16.79
C PHE A 92 8.47 8.00 -18.23
N ILE A 93 9.14 8.59 -19.21
CA ILE A 93 8.79 8.47 -20.64
C ILE A 93 8.91 7.01 -21.12
N HIS A 94 9.94 6.29 -20.67
CA HIS A 94 10.10 4.86 -20.94
C HIS A 94 8.90 4.06 -20.43
N ASN A 95 8.44 4.32 -19.21
CA ASN A 95 7.31 3.63 -18.60
C ASN A 95 5.99 3.97 -19.29
N ILE A 96 5.79 5.21 -19.71
CA ILE A 96 4.64 5.60 -20.56
C ILE A 96 4.65 4.83 -21.89
N ASN A 97 5.79 4.74 -22.56
CA ASN A 97 5.91 3.99 -23.81
C ASN A 97 5.75 2.47 -23.61
N LYS A 98 6.14 1.95 -22.44
CA LYS A 98 5.84 0.57 -22.04
C LYS A 98 4.34 0.35 -21.82
N ALA A 99 3.64 1.30 -21.19
CA ALA A 99 2.20 1.25 -21.00
C ALA A 99 1.44 1.29 -22.35
N LYS A 100 1.82 2.18 -23.28
CA LYS A 100 1.29 2.23 -24.66
C LYS A 100 1.40 0.88 -25.36
N ARG A 101 2.58 0.24 -25.30
CA ARG A 101 2.83 -1.08 -25.90
C ARG A 101 2.02 -2.20 -25.24
N ARG A 102 1.87 -2.17 -23.91
CA ARG A 102 1.04 -3.16 -23.18
C ARG A 102 -0.41 -3.08 -23.64
N TYR A 103 -0.97 -1.88 -23.67
CA TYR A 103 -2.33 -1.66 -24.17
C TYR A 103 -2.50 -2.18 -25.60
N GLU A 104 -1.59 -1.81 -26.51
CA GLU A 104 -1.66 -2.27 -27.91
C GLU A 104 -1.63 -3.80 -28.01
N ASN A 105 -0.73 -4.46 -27.27
CA ASN A 105 -0.63 -5.91 -27.25
C ASN A 105 -1.90 -6.58 -26.71
N GLU A 106 -2.47 -6.06 -25.62
CA GLU A 106 -3.71 -6.59 -25.04
C GLU A 106 -4.91 -6.37 -25.96
N PHE A 107 -4.99 -5.21 -26.59
CA PHE A 107 -6.03 -4.89 -27.55
C PHE A 107 -5.97 -5.82 -28.76
N LYS A 108 -4.79 -6.05 -29.33
CA LYS A 108 -4.59 -6.96 -30.47
C LYS A 108 -4.87 -8.41 -30.12
N LYS A 109 -4.53 -8.87 -28.91
CA LYS A 109 -4.89 -10.22 -28.43
C LYS A 109 -6.40 -10.42 -28.37
N LYS A 110 -7.15 -9.39 -27.95
CA LYS A 110 -8.62 -9.42 -27.91
C LYS A 110 -9.27 -9.19 -29.28
N ASN A 111 -8.53 -8.61 -30.23
CA ASN A 111 -9.01 -8.27 -31.57
C ASN A 111 -8.01 -8.72 -32.66
N PRO A 112 -7.93 -10.03 -32.96
CA PRO A 112 -6.93 -10.57 -33.90
C PRO A 112 -7.00 -9.96 -35.30
N SER A 113 -8.18 -9.53 -35.76
CA SER A 113 -8.36 -8.84 -37.04
C SER A 113 -7.61 -7.51 -37.15
N MET A 114 -7.22 -6.91 -36.02
CA MET A 114 -6.48 -5.64 -35.96
C MET A 114 -4.97 -5.83 -35.72
N ALA A 115 -4.43 -7.05 -35.89
CA ALA A 115 -3.02 -7.36 -35.59
C ALA A 115 -2.01 -6.42 -36.28
N ASN A 116 -2.26 -6.09 -37.55
CA ASN A 116 -1.39 -5.24 -38.37
C ASN A 116 -1.76 -3.74 -38.32
N THR A 117 -2.76 -3.36 -37.51
CA THR A 117 -3.19 -1.96 -37.39
C THR A 117 -2.39 -1.27 -36.29
N LYS A 118 -2.00 0.00 -36.54
CA LYS A 118 -1.42 0.85 -35.50
C LYS A 118 -2.52 1.30 -34.55
N ILE A 119 -2.44 0.91 -33.28
CA ILE A 119 -3.43 1.24 -32.26
C ILE A 119 -2.97 2.46 -31.47
N ILE A 120 -3.82 3.49 -31.38
CA ILE A 120 -3.58 4.65 -30.53
C ILE A 120 -4.28 4.39 -29.20
N ALA A 121 -3.51 4.19 -28.14
CA ALA A 121 -4.05 4.01 -26.80
C ALA A 121 -4.77 5.30 -26.32
N PRO A 122 -5.97 5.19 -25.74
CA PRO A 122 -6.62 6.28 -25.02
C PRO A 122 -5.77 6.75 -23.82
N HIS A 123 -5.99 7.99 -23.37
CA HIS A 123 -5.19 8.58 -22.30
C HIS A 123 -5.34 7.82 -20.97
N ASP A 124 -6.58 7.57 -20.53
CA ASP A 124 -6.87 6.86 -19.28
C ASP A 124 -6.38 5.42 -19.30
N ASP A 125 -6.42 4.77 -20.47
CA ASP A 125 -5.87 3.42 -20.64
C ASP A 125 -4.35 3.40 -20.47
N ILE A 126 -3.63 4.40 -21.00
CA ILE A 126 -2.18 4.51 -20.77
C ILE A 126 -1.92 4.63 -19.26
N ILE A 127 -2.64 5.52 -18.57
CA ILE A 127 -2.55 5.72 -17.12
C ILE A 127 -2.83 4.41 -16.36
N ALA A 128 -3.85 3.65 -16.77
CA ALA A 128 -4.20 2.38 -16.14
C ALA A 128 -3.11 1.30 -16.29
N HIS A 129 -2.29 1.35 -17.36
CA HIS A 129 -1.20 0.41 -17.62
C HIS A 129 0.17 0.83 -17.04
N THR A 130 0.23 1.98 -16.36
CA THR A 130 1.42 2.42 -15.60
C THR A 130 1.48 1.79 -14.21
N ASP A 131 2.67 1.84 -13.60
CA ASP A 131 2.89 1.39 -12.24
C ASP A 131 3.25 2.55 -11.31
N PHE A 132 3.30 2.28 -10.00
CA PHE A 132 3.72 3.26 -8.99
C PHE A 132 5.05 3.95 -9.35
N TYR A 133 6.05 3.21 -9.84
CA TYR A 133 7.35 3.81 -10.17
C TYR A 133 7.24 4.89 -11.24
N THR A 134 6.34 4.74 -12.20
CA THR A 134 6.07 5.75 -13.23
C THR A 134 5.75 7.12 -12.61
N TRP A 135 4.84 7.15 -11.64
CA TRP A 135 4.40 8.39 -10.98
C TRP A 135 5.39 8.93 -9.96
N GLN A 136 6.26 8.07 -9.42
CA GLN A 136 7.42 8.50 -8.68
C GLN A 136 8.45 9.19 -9.60
N ALA A 137 8.74 8.62 -10.76
CA ALA A 137 9.79 9.10 -11.66
C ALA A 137 9.52 10.52 -12.19
N VAL A 138 8.25 10.86 -12.42
CA VAL A 138 7.86 12.19 -12.91
C VAL A 138 8.03 13.30 -11.87
N LEU A 139 8.19 12.98 -10.58
CA LEU A 139 8.51 13.94 -9.51
C LEU A 139 9.99 14.36 -9.49
N SER A 140 10.84 13.77 -10.33
CA SER A 140 12.27 14.08 -10.37
C SER A 140 12.59 15.47 -10.93
N ASP A 141 13.82 15.92 -10.70
CA ASP A 141 14.31 17.22 -11.19
C ASP A 141 14.39 17.30 -12.72
N ALA A 142 14.30 16.17 -13.43
CA ALA A 142 14.23 16.18 -14.90
C ALA A 142 12.98 16.93 -15.43
N PHE A 143 11.91 17.00 -14.63
CA PHE A 143 10.66 17.70 -14.99
C PHE A 143 10.52 19.07 -14.31
N HIS A 144 11.61 19.55 -13.69
CA HIS A 144 11.70 20.84 -13.03
C HIS A 144 12.48 21.84 -13.86
N THR A 145 11.98 23.08 -13.98
CA THR A 145 12.73 24.15 -14.63
C THR A 145 12.49 25.50 -13.97
N GLN A 146 13.52 26.33 -13.99
CA GLN A 146 13.40 27.76 -13.68
C GLN A 146 13.28 28.61 -14.96
N SER A 147 13.43 28.00 -16.15
CA SER A 147 13.33 28.71 -17.42
C SER A 147 11.89 29.13 -17.71
N ARG A 148 11.68 30.43 -17.98
CA ARG A 148 10.37 30.96 -18.35
C ARG A 148 9.86 30.41 -19.69
N SER A 149 10.76 30.09 -20.64
CA SER A 149 10.37 29.55 -21.94
C SER A 149 9.79 28.13 -21.86
N GLU A 150 10.21 27.38 -20.83
CA GLU A 150 9.81 25.98 -20.61
C GLU A 150 8.66 25.84 -19.60
N ALA A 151 8.27 26.92 -18.93
CA ALA A 151 7.30 26.91 -17.82
C ALA A 151 5.87 26.50 -18.24
N SER A 152 5.54 26.48 -19.53
CA SER A 152 4.27 25.95 -20.05
C SER A 152 4.29 24.43 -20.23
N ARG A 153 5.48 23.82 -20.29
CA ARG A 153 5.67 22.37 -20.51
C ARG A 153 6.29 21.66 -19.31
N ALA A 154 6.93 22.37 -18.39
CA ALA A 154 7.44 21.81 -17.15
C ALA A 154 6.35 21.64 -16.10
N LEU A 155 6.44 20.55 -15.35
CA LEU A 155 5.50 20.23 -14.27
C LEU A 155 5.89 20.96 -12.99
N TRP A 156 7.19 20.95 -12.65
CA TRP A 156 7.69 21.53 -11.41
C TRP A 156 8.49 22.81 -11.70
N PRO A 157 8.43 23.82 -10.81
CA PRO A 157 7.69 23.88 -9.54
C PRO A 157 6.19 24.22 -9.70
N ARG A 158 5.74 24.52 -10.93
CA ARG A 158 4.42 25.12 -11.19
C ARG A 158 3.23 24.34 -10.62
N LEU A 159 3.29 23.02 -10.65
CA LEU A 159 2.22 22.14 -10.18
C LEU A 159 2.42 21.66 -8.74
N THR A 160 3.56 21.94 -8.10
CA THR A 160 3.95 21.30 -6.83
C THR A 160 2.87 21.41 -5.77
N TYR A 161 2.41 22.62 -5.45
CA TYR A 161 1.39 22.81 -4.41
C TYR A 161 -0.05 22.54 -4.87
N ARG A 162 -0.27 22.24 -6.16
CA ARG A 162 -1.57 21.77 -6.68
C ARG A 162 -1.71 20.25 -6.51
N VAL A 163 -0.61 19.54 -6.71
CA VAL A 163 -0.49 18.08 -6.57
C VAL A 163 -0.20 17.68 -5.12
N LEU A 164 0.72 18.38 -4.46
CA LEU A 164 1.19 18.14 -3.09
C LEU A 164 0.68 19.26 -2.17
N LYS A 165 -0.64 19.27 -1.94
CA LYS A 165 -1.34 20.37 -1.26
C LYS A 165 -0.83 20.64 0.16
N GLY A 166 -0.38 19.60 0.85
CA GLY A 166 0.16 19.65 2.21
C GLY A 166 1.68 19.65 2.29
N LEU A 167 2.39 19.88 1.17
CA LEU A 167 3.86 19.91 1.17
C LEU A 167 4.36 21.02 2.09
N ASP A 168 5.45 20.75 2.81
CA ASP A 168 6.07 21.70 3.73
C ASP A 168 6.50 22.97 2.99
N ARG A 169 5.94 24.11 3.40
CA ARG A 169 6.21 25.44 2.83
C ARG A 169 7.27 26.21 3.60
N SER A 170 7.79 25.66 4.70
CA SER A 170 8.90 26.26 5.45
C SER A 170 10.25 26.01 4.78
N LYS A 171 10.32 25.01 3.88
CA LYS A 171 11.50 24.66 3.08
C LYS A 171 11.38 25.21 1.66
N ASP A 172 12.51 25.31 0.95
CA ASP A 172 12.53 25.50 -0.50
C ASP A 172 11.73 24.38 -1.19
N GLU A 173 11.01 24.72 -2.27
CA GLU A 173 10.14 23.80 -3.00
C GLU A 173 10.91 22.57 -3.50
N GLY A 174 12.11 22.76 -4.04
CA GLY A 174 12.94 21.68 -4.55
C GLY A 174 13.34 20.73 -3.44
N THR A 175 13.79 21.27 -2.30
CA THR A 175 14.12 20.47 -1.11
C THR A 175 12.90 19.70 -0.59
N ALA A 176 11.76 20.37 -0.40
CA ALA A 176 10.55 19.74 0.13
C ALA A 176 10.04 18.62 -0.80
N ARG A 177 10.08 18.84 -2.13
CA ARG A 177 9.69 17.84 -3.13
C ARG A 177 10.65 16.64 -3.14
N ILE A 178 11.95 16.87 -3.00
CA ILE A 178 12.95 15.78 -2.91
C ILE A 178 12.74 14.97 -1.63
N ASP A 179 12.48 15.60 -0.49
CA ASP A 179 12.14 14.91 0.76
C ASP A 179 10.91 14.01 0.57
N PHE A 180 9.85 14.55 -0.03
CA PHE A 180 8.65 13.78 -0.37
C PHE A 180 8.96 12.60 -1.32
N LEU A 181 9.80 12.81 -2.34
CA LEU A 181 10.21 11.78 -3.29
C LEU A 181 11.00 10.65 -2.61
N ASN A 182 11.84 10.98 -1.63
CA ASN A 182 12.61 10.00 -0.86
C ASN A 182 11.69 9.14 0.02
N GLU A 183 10.72 9.76 0.71
CA GLU A 183 9.70 9.03 1.47
C GLU A 183 8.85 8.13 0.55
N LEU A 184 8.47 8.63 -0.62
CA LEU A 184 7.70 7.87 -1.60
C LEU A 184 8.49 6.64 -2.10
N ASN A 185 9.80 6.80 -2.35
CA ASN A 185 10.68 5.71 -2.75
C ASN A 185 10.81 4.64 -1.64
N GLU A 186 10.91 5.07 -0.39
CA GLU A 186 10.91 4.17 0.77
C GLU A 186 9.63 3.33 0.82
N ILE A 187 8.46 3.95 0.64
CA ILE A 187 7.16 3.28 0.64
C ILE A 187 6.98 2.38 -0.59
N ARG A 188 7.47 2.76 -1.76
CA ARG A 188 7.47 1.89 -2.95
C ARG A 188 8.29 0.61 -2.71
N ASN A 189 9.48 0.74 -2.13
CA ASN A 189 10.31 -0.42 -1.79
C ASN A 189 9.61 -1.31 -0.74
N TYR A 190 8.93 -0.70 0.22
CA TYR A 190 8.11 -1.42 1.19
C TYR A 190 6.96 -2.19 0.52
N ARG A 191 6.23 -1.55 -0.40
CA ARG A 191 5.19 -2.19 -1.21
C ARG A 191 5.70 -3.40 -1.98
N ASN A 192 6.89 -3.31 -2.57
CA ASN A 192 7.50 -4.43 -3.28
C ASN A 192 7.74 -5.62 -2.34
N ARG A 193 8.22 -5.38 -1.12
CA ARG A 193 8.41 -6.43 -0.11
C ARG A 193 7.10 -7.12 0.26
N LEU A 194 6.02 -6.36 0.43
CA LEU A 194 4.68 -6.89 0.68
C LEU A 194 4.21 -7.79 -0.47
N SER A 195 4.38 -7.37 -1.73
CA SER A 195 3.99 -8.16 -2.89
C SER A 195 4.82 -9.43 -3.10
N HIS A 196 6.04 -9.50 -2.54
CA HIS A 196 6.89 -10.69 -2.58
C HIS A 196 6.74 -11.59 -1.35
N ASN A 197 5.79 -11.31 -0.45
CA ASN A 197 5.61 -12.04 0.81
C ASN A 197 6.87 -12.11 1.69
N ASP A 198 7.77 -11.11 1.59
CA ASP A 198 8.90 -10.95 2.50
C ASP A 198 8.40 -10.53 3.91
N CYS A 199 9.29 -10.44 4.88
CA CYS A 199 8.96 -9.90 6.19
C CYS A 199 8.43 -8.46 6.07
N ILE A 200 7.26 -8.21 6.65
CA ILE A 200 6.64 -6.88 6.70
C ILE A 200 7.28 -5.96 7.73
N TRP A 201 8.02 -6.50 8.69
CA TRP A 201 8.82 -5.72 9.63
C TRP A 201 10.22 -5.45 9.06
N ILE A 202 10.90 -4.43 9.59
CA ILE A 202 12.26 -4.11 9.15
C ILE A 202 13.26 -4.90 10.00
N LYS A 203 13.78 -6.01 9.43
CA LYS A 203 14.62 -7.00 10.12
C LYS A 203 15.75 -6.38 10.96
N ILE A 204 16.51 -5.44 10.40
CA ILE A 204 17.65 -4.79 11.09
C ILE A 204 17.23 -3.93 12.30
N HIS A 205 15.96 -3.52 12.38
CA HIS A 205 15.40 -2.71 13.45
C HIS A 205 14.42 -3.48 14.33
N SER A 206 14.24 -4.79 14.12
CA SER A 206 13.25 -5.61 14.82
C SER A 206 13.92 -6.73 15.60
N LYS A 207 13.95 -6.60 16.92
CA LYS A 207 14.57 -7.58 17.83
C LYS A 207 13.55 -8.41 18.63
N ASN A 208 12.29 -7.99 18.62
CA ASN A 208 11.19 -8.60 19.35
C ASN A 208 9.85 -8.20 18.71
N LEU A 209 8.75 -8.72 19.27
CA LEU A 209 7.41 -8.43 18.78
C LEU A 209 7.07 -6.94 18.77
N GLN A 210 7.42 -6.21 19.83
CA GLN A 210 7.13 -4.78 19.95
C GLN A 210 7.82 -3.98 18.84
N SER A 211 9.14 -4.11 18.73
CA SER A 211 9.94 -3.40 17.70
C SER A 211 9.51 -3.79 16.28
N ALA A 212 9.15 -5.05 16.04
CA ALA A 212 8.60 -5.48 14.75
C ALA A 212 7.29 -4.73 14.41
N VAL A 213 6.36 -4.66 15.35
CA VAL A 213 5.09 -3.94 15.21
C VAL A 213 5.32 -2.44 15.02
N GLU A 214 6.23 -1.84 15.77
CA GLU A 214 6.58 -0.41 15.65
C GLU A 214 7.08 -0.08 14.24
N THR A 215 7.99 -0.88 13.67
CA THR A 215 8.50 -0.64 12.31
C THR A 215 7.40 -0.75 11.25
N ILE A 216 6.42 -1.63 11.43
CA ILE A 216 5.25 -1.75 10.53
C ILE A 216 4.36 -0.51 10.64
N ARG A 217 4.05 -0.09 11.88
CA ARG A 217 3.20 1.08 12.15
C ARG A 217 3.83 2.38 11.67
N GLU A 218 5.16 2.49 11.73
CA GLU A 218 5.90 3.61 11.13
C GLU A 218 5.60 3.72 9.63
N LYS A 219 5.63 2.61 8.89
CA LYS A 219 5.28 2.61 7.45
C LYS A 219 3.83 2.99 7.21
N ILE A 220 2.89 2.52 8.05
CA ILE A 220 1.48 2.93 7.96
C ILE A 220 1.35 4.44 8.16
N ASN A 221 2.03 5.01 9.15
CA ASN A 221 2.01 6.45 9.41
C ASN A 221 2.63 7.25 8.26
N LYS A 222 3.72 6.76 7.66
CA LYS A 222 4.32 7.36 6.45
C LYS A 222 3.37 7.33 5.26
N ILE A 223 2.70 6.20 4.99
CA ILE A 223 1.67 6.11 3.94
C ILE A 223 0.54 7.12 4.19
N GLU A 224 0.04 7.20 5.44
CA GLU A 224 -0.98 8.16 5.85
C GLU A 224 -0.53 9.61 5.62
N GLY A 225 0.71 9.93 6.02
CA GLY A 225 1.34 11.24 5.82
C GLY A 225 1.44 11.61 4.34
N LEU A 226 1.95 10.72 3.49
CA LEU A 226 2.05 10.94 2.05
C LEU A 226 0.67 11.20 1.42
N ILE A 227 -0.35 10.41 1.78
CA ILE A 227 -1.73 10.62 1.30
C ILE A 227 -2.24 12.00 1.71
N LYS A 228 -2.02 12.40 2.97
CA LYS A 228 -2.41 13.72 3.49
C LYS A 228 -1.70 14.86 2.74
N THR A 229 -0.41 14.69 2.46
CA THR A 229 0.41 15.66 1.70
C THR A 229 -0.11 15.82 0.28
N ILE A 230 -0.50 14.74 -0.40
CA ILE A 230 -1.09 14.83 -1.75
C ILE A 230 -2.49 15.46 -1.67
N ASN A 231 -3.38 14.91 -0.84
CA ASN A 231 -4.75 15.38 -0.76
C ASN A 231 -5.39 15.16 0.64
N PRO A 232 -5.54 16.24 1.44
CA PRO A 232 -6.15 16.17 2.77
C PRO A 232 -7.59 15.63 2.79
N GLN A 233 -8.37 15.80 1.71
CA GLN A 233 -9.75 15.29 1.65
C GLN A 233 -9.81 13.78 1.46
N VAL A 234 -8.84 13.20 0.75
CA VAL A 234 -8.71 11.74 0.64
C VAL A 234 -8.29 11.17 1.99
N HIS A 235 -7.31 11.79 2.66
CA HIS A 235 -6.92 11.43 4.03
C HIS A 235 -8.10 11.46 5.00
N LEU A 236 -8.90 12.54 4.99
CA LEU A 236 -10.10 12.67 5.82
C LEU A 236 -11.13 11.56 5.53
N SER A 237 -11.33 11.23 4.26
CA SER A 237 -12.25 10.16 3.84
C SER A 237 -11.79 8.80 4.37
N LEU A 238 -10.53 8.43 4.17
CA LEU A 238 -9.97 7.16 4.67
C LEU A 238 -9.97 7.08 6.21
N THR A 239 -9.82 8.22 6.87
CA THR A 239 -9.94 8.32 8.34
C THR A 239 -11.36 8.01 8.79
N LYS A 240 -12.37 8.62 8.16
CA LYS A 240 -13.80 8.39 8.48
C LYS A 240 -14.26 6.97 8.16
N TRP A 241 -13.74 6.37 7.09
CA TRP A 241 -13.97 4.96 6.75
C TRP A 241 -13.17 3.97 7.61
N GLY A 242 -12.32 4.46 8.53
CA GLY A 242 -11.56 3.61 9.44
C GLY A 242 -10.44 2.81 8.77
N SER A 243 -10.00 3.15 7.57
CA SER A 243 -8.99 2.39 6.83
C SER A 243 -7.64 2.36 7.56
N PHE A 244 -7.19 3.51 8.06
CA PHE A 244 -5.96 3.59 8.87
C PHE A 244 -6.11 2.86 10.22
N TYR A 245 -7.29 2.97 10.84
CA TYR A 245 -7.58 2.29 12.10
C TYR A 245 -7.53 0.76 11.92
N HIS A 246 -8.16 0.24 10.86
CA HIS A 246 -8.12 -1.18 10.53
C HIS A 246 -6.69 -1.68 10.34
N ALA A 247 -5.89 -1.00 9.52
CA ALA A 247 -4.49 -1.36 9.31
C ALA A 247 -3.69 -1.36 10.62
N LYS A 248 -3.83 -0.32 11.45
CA LYS A 248 -3.16 -0.21 12.76
C LYS A 248 -3.65 -1.24 13.78
N ARG A 249 -4.91 -1.68 13.71
CA ARG A 249 -5.48 -2.74 14.56
C ARG A 249 -4.85 -4.08 14.23
N ILE A 250 -4.85 -4.47 12.94
CA ILE A 250 -4.24 -5.73 12.48
C ILE A 250 -2.72 -5.71 12.73
N CYS A 251 -2.07 -4.57 12.50
CA CYS A 251 -0.66 -4.34 12.75
C CYS A 251 -0.43 -3.86 14.20
N SER A 252 -0.91 -4.64 15.16
CA SER A 252 -0.72 -4.39 16.59
C SER A 252 -0.11 -5.60 17.28
N GLN A 253 0.54 -5.35 18.42
CA GLN A 253 1.06 -6.40 19.27
C GLN A 253 -0.06 -7.34 19.74
N LYS A 254 -1.22 -6.78 20.11
CA LYS A 254 -2.38 -7.55 20.55
C LYS A 254 -2.86 -8.53 19.47
N GLU A 255 -2.93 -8.09 18.22
CA GLU A 255 -3.34 -8.97 17.12
C GLU A 255 -2.33 -10.09 16.88
N ALA A 256 -1.04 -9.78 16.91
CA ALA A 256 0.03 -10.78 16.77
C ALA A 256 0.01 -11.80 17.92
N GLU A 257 -0.25 -11.34 19.15
CA GLU A 257 -0.39 -12.19 20.33
C GLU A 257 -1.57 -13.16 20.22
N LEU A 258 -2.71 -12.73 19.67
CA LEU A 258 -3.83 -13.63 19.39
C LEU A 258 -3.43 -14.74 18.39
N HIS A 259 -2.60 -14.40 17.40
CA HIS A 259 -2.01 -15.37 16.48
C HIS A 259 -0.92 -16.23 17.12
N LEU A 260 -0.39 -15.86 18.29
CA LEU A 260 0.42 -16.68 19.17
C LEU A 260 -0.43 -17.47 20.20
N GLY A 261 -1.76 -17.39 20.11
CA GLY A 261 -2.68 -18.06 21.04
C GLY A 261 -2.75 -17.40 22.41
N LYS A 262 -2.17 -16.20 22.56
CA LYS A 262 -2.17 -15.42 23.80
C LYS A 262 -3.39 -14.51 23.85
N GLY A 263 -3.86 -14.21 25.05
CA GLY A 263 -4.95 -13.24 25.26
C GLY A 263 -6.33 -13.73 24.81
N ILE A 264 -6.50 -15.03 24.57
CA ILE A 264 -7.81 -15.68 24.40
C ILE A 264 -8.39 -15.92 25.79
N ILE A 265 -9.61 -15.44 26.02
CA ILE A 265 -10.33 -15.56 27.29
C ILE A 265 -11.32 -16.70 27.15
N ASN A 266 -11.36 -17.59 28.13
CA ASN A 266 -12.36 -18.65 28.18
C ASN A 266 -13.71 -18.08 28.61
N SER A 267 -14.79 -18.62 28.05
CA SER A 267 -16.11 -18.37 28.62
C SER A 267 -16.21 -19.00 30.00
N THR A 268 -16.68 -18.24 30.98
CA THR A 268 -16.74 -18.67 32.39
C THR A 268 -18.15 -18.69 32.97
N THR A 269 -19.16 -18.21 32.23
CA THR A 269 -20.56 -18.15 32.71
C THR A 269 -21.53 -18.62 31.63
N ASP A 270 -22.70 -19.09 32.06
CA ASP A 270 -23.76 -19.56 31.15
C ASP A 270 -24.35 -18.42 30.31
N GLU A 271 -24.40 -17.20 30.86
CA GLU A 271 -24.81 -16.02 30.09
C GLU A 271 -23.83 -15.73 28.96
N MET A 272 -22.51 -15.84 29.21
CA MET A 272 -21.50 -15.64 28.19
C MET A 272 -21.58 -16.72 27.11
N ASN A 273 -21.79 -17.99 27.49
CA ASN A 273 -22.00 -19.09 26.54
C ASN A 273 -23.22 -18.82 25.65
N THR A 274 -24.34 -18.44 26.27
CA THR A 274 -25.59 -18.13 25.54
C THR A 274 -25.39 -17.02 24.52
N ILE A 275 -24.67 -15.95 24.89
CA ILE A 275 -24.35 -14.85 23.98
C ILE A 275 -23.43 -15.34 22.85
N LEU A 276 -22.41 -16.13 23.16
CA LEU A 276 -21.49 -16.67 22.15
C LEU A 276 -22.22 -17.56 21.14
N ASP A 277 -23.14 -18.41 21.58
CA ASP A 277 -23.93 -19.27 20.69
C ASP A 277 -24.80 -18.45 19.73
N GLN A 278 -25.43 -17.38 20.23
CA GLN A 278 -26.17 -16.44 19.39
C GLN A 278 -25.26 -15.75 18.36
N LEU A 279 -24.05 -15.34 18.75
CA LEU A 279 -23.09 -14.74 17.84
C LEU A 279 -22.56 -15.73 16.80
N TYR A 280 -22.31 -16.98 17.17
CA TYR A 280 -21.92 -18.03 16.23
C TYR A 280 -23.04 -18.36 15.25
N ALA A 281 -24.29 -18.44 15.72
CA ALA A 281 -25.45 -18.60 14.84
C ALA A 281 -25.58 -17.41 13.86
N LEU A 282 -25.49 -16.17 14.34
CA LEU A 282 -25.56 -14.95 13.53
C LEU A 282 -24.49 -14.90 12.44
N THR A 283 -23.31 -15.46 12.72
CA THR A 283 -22.13 -15.39 11.85
C THR A 283 -21.91 -16.67 11.05
N ALA A 284 -22.82 -17.65 11.11
CA ALA A 284 -22.65 -18.99 10.54
C ALA A 284 -21.30 -19.62 10.96
N ASP A 285 -21.11 -19.78 12.27
CA ASP A 285 -19.86 -20.23 12.91
C ASP A 285 -18.66 -19.32 12.61
N GLY A 286 -18.92 -18.03 12.46
CA GLY A 286 -17.93 -17.00 12.15
C GLY A 286 -17.49 -16.95 10.68
N LYS A 287 -18.15 -17.67 9.76
CA LYS A 287 -17.89 -17.64 8.31
C LYS A 287 -18.38 -16.36 7.65
N LEU A 288 -19.41 -15.73 8.22
CA LEU A 288 -19.98 -14.46 7.79
C LEU A 288 -19.70 -13.39 8.83
N THR A 289 -19.71 -12.12 8.40
CA THR A 289 -19.66 -10.99 9.33
C THR A 289 -21.07 -10.68 9.81
N GLY A 290 -21.29 -10.80 11.12
CA GLY A 290 -22.50 -10.33 11.79
C GLY A 290 -22.26 -8.95 12.38
N VAL A 291 -23.19 -8.02 12.18
CA VAL A 291 -23.09 -6.66 12.74
C VAL A 291 -24.22 -6.43 13.71
N VAL A 292 -23.88 -6.09 14.95
CA VAL A 292 -24.84 -5.75 16.00
C VAL A 292 -24.75 -4.25 16.26
N LYS A 293 -25.91 -3.58 16.28
CA LYS A 293 -26.04 -2.16 16.56
C LYS A 293 -26.69 -1.94 17.93
N ARG A 294 -26.08 -1.08 18.75
CA ARG A 294 -26.67 -0.57 20.00
C ARG A 294 -26.56 0.95 20.00
N ASN A 295 -27.71 1.63 19.93
CA ASN A 295 -27.79 3.09 19.76
C ASN A 295 -27.01 3.56 18.52
N THR A 296 -25.98 4.37 18.71
CA THR A 296 -25.08 4.87 17.66
C THR A 296 -23.86 3.98 17.41
N ASN A 297 -23.64 2.96 18.23
CA ASN A 297 -22.47 2.09 18.16
C ASN A 297 -22.78 0.83 17.36
N ASN A 298 -21.88 0.47 16.44
CA ASN A 298 -21.95 -0.76 15.67
C ASN A 298 -20.71 -1.60 15.96
N ILE A 299 -20.87 -2.91 16.14
CA ILE A 299 -19.76 -3.85 16.30
C ILE A 299 -19.95 -5.01 15.33
N ALA A 300 -18.87 -5.36 14.63
CA ALA A 300 -18.82 -6.51 13.73
C ALA A 300 -18.15 -7.70 14.43
N PHE A 301 -18.74 -8.88 14.26
CA PHE A 301 -18.24 -10.15 14.78
C PHE A 301 -18.02 -11.12 13.62
N HIS A 302 -16.93 -11.86 13.67
CA HIS A 302 -16.56 -12.93 12.74
C HIS A 302 -15.46 -13.78 13.38
N LYS A 303 -15.17 -14.94 12.80
CA LYS A 303 -14.08 -15.79 13.27
C LYS A 303 -12.74 -15.08 13.10
N PHE A 304 -11.95 -15.09 14.16
CA PHE A 304 -10.56 -14.65 14.16
C PHE A 304 -9.65 -15.61 13.37
#